data_AF-A0A4D7YNS9-F1
#
_entry.id   AF-A0A4D7YNS9-F1
#
_cell.length_a   1.000
_cell.length_b   1.000
_cell.length_c   1.000
_cell.angle_alpha   90.00
_cell.angle_beta   90.00
_cell.angle_gamma   90.00
#
_symmetry.space_group_name_H-M   'P 1'
#
loop_
_entity.id
_entity.type
_entity.pdbx_description
1 polymer ?
#
loop_
_entity_poly.entity_id
_entity_poly.type
_entity_poly.pdbx_seq_one_letter_code
_entity_poly.pdbx_strand_id
1 'polypeptide(L)'
;MKKPTAADKINVLSFCFVALTAFSENALSPTQKRWSRQRAENCLWALGIAEFKTDRATYIARALEESTRTLELEATKLFAEDMR
;
A
#
# COMPACT_ATOMS: atom_id res chain seq x y z
N MET A 1 25.45 1.62 23.74
CA MET A 1 24.74 0.79 22.73
C MET A 1 25.62 0.62 21.50
N LYS A 2 25.74 -0.59 20.94
CA LYS A 2 26.43 -0.79 19.65
C LYS A 2 25.61 -0.14 18.53
N LYS A 3 26.28 0.47 17.55
CA LYS A 3 25.60 0.98 16.35
C LYS A 3 25.07 -0.20 15.52
N PRO A 4 23.84 -0.13 15.00
CA PRO A 4 23.30 -1.17 14.13
C PRO A 4 24.14 -1.32 12.87
N THR A 5 24.49 -2.56 12.54
CA THR A 5 25.17 -2.92 11.30
C THR A 5 24.22 -2.82 10.11
N ALA A 6 24.76 -2.92 8.89
CA ALA A 6 23.94 -2.99 7.68
C ALA A 6 23.02 -4.23 7.70
N ALA A 7 23.52 -5.38 8.19
CA ALA A 7 22.74 -6.60 8.35
C ALA A 7 21.58 -6.42 9.35
N ASP A 8 21.82 -5.73 10.47
CA ASP A 8 20.77 -5.44 11.45
C ASP A 8 19.63 -4.61 10.82
N LYS A 9 19.98 -3.61 10.01
CA LYS A 9 18.99 -2.76 9.31
C LYS A 9 18.19 -3.55 8.27
N ILE A 10 18.85 -4.43 7.51
CA ILE A 10 18.19 -5.30 6.52
C ILE A 10 17.19 -6.23 7.21
N ASN A 11 17.59 -6.85 8.32
CA ASN A 11 16.71 -7.74 9.08
C ASN A 11 15.49 -6.99 9.60
N VAL A 12 15.66 -5.80 10.19
CA VAL A 12 14.55 -4.97 10.67
C VAL A 12 13.60 -4.59 9.53
N LEU A 13 14.12 -4.14 8.38
CA LEU A 13 13.29 -3.77 7.23
C LEU A 13 12.51 -4.97 6.69
N SER A 14 13.12 -6.16 6.67
CA SER A 14 12.46 -7.40 6.24
C SER A 14 11.33 -7.79 7.19
N PHE A 15 11.54 -7.71 8.51
CA PHE A 15 10.49 -7.98 9.50
C PHE A 15 9.34 -6.96 9.40
N CYS A 16 9.66 -5.67 9.24
CA CYS A 16 8.65 -4.64 9.04
C CYS A 16 7.81 -4.88 7.78
N PHE A 17 8.43 -5.28 6.67
CA PHE A 17 7.72 -5.61 5.44
C PHE A 17 6.69 -6.72 5.65
N VAL A 18 7.09 -7.82 6.28
CA VAL A 18 6.20 -8.97 6.56
C VAL A 18 5.04 -8.54 7.45
N ALA A 19 5.32 -7.81 8.53
CA ALA A 19 4.30 -7.33 9.47
C ALA A 19 3.30 -6.38 8.81
N LEU A 20 3.77 -5.44 7.98
CA LEU A 20 2.93 -4.47 7.28
C LEU A 20 2.08 -5.13 6.19
N THR A 21 2.61 -6.14 5.51
CA THR A 21 1.86 -6.92 4.53
C THR A 21 0.73 -7.70 5.21
N ALA A 22 1.04 -8.42 6.30
CA ALA A 22 0.05 -9.13 7.09
C ALA A 22 -1.01 -8.19 7.68
N PHE A 23 -0.61 -7.00 8.14
CA PHE A 23 -1.56 -5.98 8.59
C PHE A 23 -2.46 -5.48 7.46
N SER A 24 -1.92 -5.29 6.25
CA SER A 24 -2.70 -4.86 5.08
C SER A 24 -3.79 -5.85 4.69
N GLU A 25 -3.50 -7.16 4.78
CA GLU A 25 -4.45 -8.22 4.50
C GLU A 25 -5.59 -8.29 5.52
N ASN A 26 -5.31 -7.91 6.77
CA ASN A 26 -6.26 -7.96 7.88
C ASN A 26 -6.82 -6.58 8.27
N ALA A 27 -6.54 -5.54 7.49
CA ALA A 27 -6.93 -4.17 7.81
C ALA A 27 -8.46 -3.98 7.68
N LEU A 28 -9.07 -3.42 8.71
CA LEU A 28 -10.52 -3.21 8.79
C LEU A 28 -11.01 -2.02 7.95
N SER A 29 -10.13 -1.08 7.61
CA SER A 29 -10.48 0.08 6.79
C SER A 29 -9.62 0.20 5.52
N PRO A 30 -10.18 0.71 4.41
CA PRO A 30 -9.44 0.98 3.18
C PRO A 30 -8.20 1.87 3.41
N THR A 31 -8.29 2.83 4.33
CA THR A 31 -7.18 3.71 4.66
C THR A 31 -6.03 2.98 5.36
N GLN A 32 -6.32 2.10 6.31
CA GLN A 32 -5.31 1.26 6.96
C GLN A 32 -4.64 0.30 5.97
N LYS A 33 -5.42 -0.28 5.05
CA LYS A 33 -4.92 -1.14 3.99
C LYS A 33 -3.95 -0.41 3.05
N ARG A 34 -4.32 0.79 2.60
CA ARG A 34 -3.46 1.65 1.76
C ARG A 34 -2.18 2.05 2.48
N TRP A 35 -2.28 2.50 3.72
CA TRP A 35 -1.12 2.95 4.49
C TRP A 35 -0.11 1.82 4.71
N SER A 36 -0.59 0.65 5.11
CA SER A 36 0.26 -0.51 5.37
C SER A 36 0.94 -1.04 4.13
N ARG A 37 0.23 -1.14 3.00
CA ARG A 37 0.83 -1.49 1.70
C ARG A 37 1.92 -0.50 1.30
N GLN A 38 1.65 0.81 1.43
CA GLN A 38 2.65 1.84 1.13
C GLN A 38 3.92 1.70 1.98
N ARG A 39 3.75 1.43 3.28
CA ARG A 39 4.89 1.24 4.18
C ARG A 39 5.65 -0.05 3.89
N ALA A 40 4.96 -1.11 3.49
CA ALA A 40 5.60 -2.36 3.05
C ALA A 40 6.47 -2.12 1.81
N GLU A 41 5.95 -1.43 0.79
CA GLU A 41 6.71 -1.15 -0.43
C GLU A 41 7.92 -0.23 -0.17
N ASN A 42 7.81 0.73 0.74
CA ASN A 42 8.94 1.54 1.19
C ASN A 42 10.06 0.69 1.84
N CYS A 43 9.72 -0.39 2.53
CA CYS A 43 10.72 -1.33 3.06
C CYS A 43 11.48 -2.03 1.93
N LEU A 44 10.79 -2.48 0.88
CA LEU A 44 11.41 -3.12 -0.29
C LEU A 44 12.31 -2.16 -1.06
N TRP A 45 11.88 -0.89 -1.20
CA TRP A 45 12.71 0.17 -1.76
C TRP A 45 13.98 0.42 -0.94
N ALA A 46 13.86 0.53 0.38
CA ALA A 46 15.00 0.72 1.28
C ALA A 46 15.98 -0.48 1.29
N LEU A 47 15.49 -1.68 0.95
CA LEU A 47 16.30 -2.87 0.73
C LEU A 47 16.97 -2.92 -0.67
N GLY A 48 16.65 -1.98 -1.55
CA GLY A 48 17.26 -1.87 -2.88
C GLY A 48 16.58 -2.70 -3.98
N ILE A 49 15.37 -3.23 -3.74
CA ILE A 49 14.63 -4.01 -4.74
C ILE A 49 14.05 -3.06 -5.80
N ALA A 50 14.63 -3.11 -7.01
CA ALA A 50 14.39 -2.13 -8.06
C ALA A 50 12.96 -2.10 -8.61
N GLU A 51 12.23 -3.23 -8.51
CA GLU A 51 10.82 -3.36 -8.92
C GLU A 51 9.88 -2.46 -8.10
N PHE A 52 10.33 -2.00 -6.94
CA PHE A 52 9.62 -1.08 -6.05
C PHE A 52 10.28 0.30 -5.99
N LYS A 53 11.12 0.66 -6.98
CA LYS A 53 11.47 2.05 -7.27
C LYS A 53 10.23 2.78 -7.79
N THR A 54 9.28 3.05 -6.90
CA THR A 54 8.17 3.92 -7.22
C THR A 54 8.71 5.33 -7.35
N ASP A 55 8.75 5.82 -8.58
CA ASP A 55 8.52 7.24 -8.78
C ASP A 55 7.17 7.54 -8.09
N ARG A 56 7.15 8.52 -7.19
CA ARG A 56 6.01 8.84 -6.32
C ARG A 56 4.69 9.01 -7.11
N ALA A 57 4.78 9.25 -8.41
CA ALA A 57 3.71 9.36 -9.38
C ALA A 57 2.90 8.07 -9.62
N THR A 58 3.50 6.88 -9.58
CA THR A 58 2.79 5.62 -9.88
C THR A 58 1.75 5.28 -8.81
N TYR A 59 1.98 5.74 -7.58
CA TYR A 59 1.06 5.57 -6.45
C TYR A 59 -0.18 6.45 -6.56
N ILE A 60 0.01 7.70 -6.96
CA ILE A 60 -1.11 8.62 -7.20
C ILE A 60 -1.96 8.09 -8.34
N ALA A 61 -1.34 7.57 -9.40
CA ALA A 61 -2.05 6.96 -10.52
C ALA A 61 -2.90 5.75 -10.10
N ARG A 62 -2.35 4.78 -9.34
CA ARG A 62 -3.14 3.62 -8.86
C ARG A 62 -4.19 3.97 -7.83
N ALA A 63 -3.90 4.88 -6.91
CA ALA A 63 -4.88 5.35 -5.92
C ALA A 63 -6.03 6.11 -6.58
N LEU A 64 -5.72 6.89 -7.63
CA LEU A 64 -6.71 7.54 -8.47
C LEU A 64 -7.55 6.50 -9.22
N GLU A 65 -6.93 5.53 -9.86
CA GLU A 65 -7.61 4.45 -10.60
C GLU A 65 -8.57 3.64 -9.71
N GLU A 66 -8.15 3.25 -8.49
CA GLU A 66 -9.02 2.58 -7.52
C GLU A 66 -10.17 3.48 -7.03
N SER A 67 -9.92 4.78 -6.83
CA SER A 67 -10.95 5.73 -6.42
C SER A 67 -11.97 5.97 -7.52
N THR A 68 -11.53 6.12 -8.77
CA THR A 68 -12.41 6.30 -9.94
C THR A 68 -13.32 5.09 -10.12
N ARG A 69 -12.76 3.87 -10.04
CA ARG A 69 -13.54 2.64 -10.15
C ARG A 69 -14.60 2.52 -9.06
N THR A 70 -14.30 2.98 -7.85
CA THR A 70 -15.25 2.96 -6.73
C THR A 70 -16.39 3.96 -6.95
N LEU A 71 -16.07 5.17 -7.42
CA LEU A 71 -17.07 6.18 -7.78
C LEU A 71 -17.97 5.73 -8.93
N GLU A 72 -17.42 5.10 -9.96
CA GLU A 72 -18.20 4.54 -11.06
C GLU A 72 -19.17 3.45 -10.58
N LEU A 73 -18.73 2.57 -9.68
CA LEU A 73 -19.57 1.53 -9.09
C LEU A 73 -20.72 2.10 -8.25
N GLU A 74 -20.46 3.14 -7.44
CA GLU A 74 -21.50 3.80 -6.65
C GLU A 74 -22.48 4.59 -7.53
N ALA A 75 -21.99 5.33 -8.53
CA ALA A 75 -22.83 6.01 -9.49
C ALA A 75 -23.73 5.03 -10.25
N THR A 76 -23.19 3.90 -10.71
CA THR A 76 -23.96 2.87 -11.43
C THR A 76 -25.06 2.28 -10.56
N LYS A 77 -24.81 2.06 -9.26
CA LYS A 77 -25.84 1.60 -8.32
C LYS A 77 -26.94 2.63 -8.13
N LEU A 78 -26.59 3.90 -7.97
CA LEU A 78 -27.55 4.99 -7.81
C LEU A 78 -28.49 5.09 -9.01
N PHE A 79 -27.94 5.03 -10.23
CA PHE A 79 -28.73 5.04 -11.46
C PHE A 79 -29.64 3.81 -11.59
N ALA A 80 -29.19 2.64 -11.14
CA ALA A 80 -30.00 1.43 -11.15
C ALA A 80 -31.15 1.46 -10.12
N GLU A 81 -30.99 2.18 -9.01
CA GLU A 81 -32.04 2.40 -8.01
C GLU A 81 -33.07 3.43 -8.47
N ASP A 82 -32.66 4.48 -9.18
CA ASP A 82 -33.54 5.54 -9.69
C ASP A 82 -34.44 5.10 -10.87
N MET A 83 -34.05 4.03 -11.58
CA MET A 83 -34.83 3.45 -12.69
C MET A 83 -35.81 2.34 -12.25
N ARG A 84 -36.01 2.14 -10.95
CA ARG A 84 -36.85 1.08 -10.38
C ARG A 84 -38.14 1.65 -9.79
#